data_AF-A0A356T4K6-F1
#
_entry.id   AF-A0A356T4K6-F1
#
_cell.length_a   1.000
_cell.length_b   1.000
_cell.length_c   1.000
_cell.angle_alpha   90.00
_cell.angle_beta   90.00
_cell.angle_gamma   90.00
#
_symmetry.space_group_name_H-M   'P 1'
#
loop_
_entity.id
_entity.type
_entity.pdbx_description
1 polymer ?
#
loop_
_entity_poly.entity_id
_entity_poly.type
_entity_poly.pdbx_seq_one_letter_code
_entity_poly.pdbx_strand_id
1 'polypeptide(L)'
;MIRPAFQKQETSVELLIDFTSWLLKQRDTLPSRDVRAGANATAIMNSASAVDGVIEWVMREELDAAHARAHREADRSSTASRANAKAEANEKYEAYRQDRLRSAYGIGDSTKKAFEEITGVQLTTLLIPHWEGLRALFVLRKLIAHGRMARGDVYPSPSHAAPESIPTAASLQATYFRWRETDPDWETELVRPLRVAEAYLRKPGVLERGFLAGRDETLSDTYFTDGVADHFWNLAQASIDALSKRFDCIRGHELPRRFA
;
A
#
# COMPACT_ATOMS: atom_id res chain seq x y z
N MET A 1 1.99 23.28 -21.60
CA MET A 1 1.65 23.83 -20.27
C MET A 1 0.65 22.88 -19.62
N ILE A 2 1.12 21.80 -18.96
CA ILE A 2 0.28 20.85 -18.22
C ILE A 2 1.11 20.42 -17.00
N ARG A 3 0.88 21.02 -15.82
CA ARG A 3 1.59 20.69 -14.57
C ARG A 3 0.84 20.82 -13.22
N PRO A 4 -0.47 21.13 -13.08
CA PRO A 4 -1.07 21.16 -11.73
C PRO A 4 -1.39 19.80 -11.12
N ALA A 5 -1.70 18.77 -11.93
CA ALA A 5 -2.15 17.47 -11.42
C ALA A 5 -0.99 16.53 -11.05
N PHE A 6 0.12 16.60 -11.78
CA PHE A 6 1.31 15.75 -11.58
C PHE A 6 2.01 16.04 -10.25
N GLN A 7 2.08 17.33 -9.88
CA GLN A 7 2.71 17.77 -8.64
C GLN A 7 1.98 17.30 -7.38
N LYS A 8 0.68 16.92 -7.47
CA LYS A 8 -0.15 16.51 -6.33
C LYS A 8 0.04 15.05 -5.88
N GLN A 9 0.50 14.15 -6.76
CA GLN A 9 0.64 12.72 -6.43
C GLN A 9 2.06 12.39 -5.97
N GLU A 10 3.10 12.98 -6.58
CA GLU A 10 4.48 12.94 -6.06
C GLU A 10 4.56 13.49 -4.62
N THR A 11 3.91 14.63 -4.37
CA THR A 11 3.81 15.19 -3.01
C THR A 11 3.07 14.28 -2.04
N SER A 12 2.24 13.33 -2.48
CA SER A 12 1.51 12.43 -1.58
C SER A 12 2.38 11.24 -1.11
N VAL A 13 3.22 10.68 -1.99
CA VAL A 13 4.13 9.59 -1.63
C VAL A 13 5.29 10.10 -0.79
N GLU A 14 5.89 11.23 -1.18
CA GLU A 14 6.95 11.88 -0.40
C GLU A 14 6.46 12.26 1.01
N LEU A 15 5.25 12.83 1.11
CA LEU A 15 4.67 13.17 2.40
C LEU A 15 4.36 11.94 3.25
N LEU A 16 3.92 10.83 2.65
CA LEU A 16 3.77 9.55 3.36
C LEU A 16 5.12 9.04 3.89
N ILE A 17 6.18 9.14 3.09
CA ILE A 17 7.53 8.71 3.49
C ILE A 17 8.06 9.56 4.64
N ASP A 18 7.97 10.88 4.51
CA ASP A 18 8.43 11.84 5.51
C ASP A 18 7.65 11.72 6.81
N PHE A 19 6.32 11.65 6.71
CA PHE A 19 5.45 11.49 7.88
C PHE A 19 5.72 10.17 8.60
N THR A 20 5.89 9.07 7.87
CA THR A 20 6.16 7.76 8.48
C THR A 20 7.53 7.72 9.14
N SER A 21 8.54 8.28 8.47
CA SER A 21 9.89 8.41 9.04
C SER A 21 9.90 9.27 10.29
N TRP A 22 9.16 10.38 10.29
CA TRP A 22 8.98 11.22 11.47
C TRP A 22 8.25 10.48 12.59
N LEU A 23 7.16 9.79 12.27
CA LEU A 23 6.33 9.05 13.24
C LEU A 23 7.15 7.97 13.95
N LEU A 24 7.93 7.19 13.20
CA LEU A 24 8.80 6.15 13.78
C LEU A 24 9.88 6.75 14.69
N LYS A 25 10.41 7.94 14.38
CA LYS A 25 11.36 8.65 15.25
C LYS A 25 10.72 9.19 16.54
N GLN A 26 9.48 9.66 16.47
CA GLN A 26 8.77 10.17 17.65
C GLN A 26 8.17 9.06 18.51
N ARG A 27 8.09 7.83 18.00
CA ARG A 27 7.44 6.69 18.63
C ARG A 27 7.89 6.45 20.07
N ASP A 28 9.19 6.58 20.34
CA ASP A 28 9.75 6.33 21.67
C ASP A 28 9.38 7.38 22.71
N THR A 29 8.94 8.56 22.27
CA THR A 29 8.47 9.64 23.14
C THR A 29 6.97 9.58 23.44
N LEU A 30 6.26 8.61 22.85
CA LEU A 30 4.81 8.48 23.03
C LEU A 30 4.46 7.98 24.44
N PRO A 31 3.42 8.55 25.08
CA PRO A 31 3.19 8.42 26.52
C PRO A 31 2.63 7.06 26.96
N SER A 32 2.03 6.29 26.05
CA SER A 32 1.44 4.98 26.40
C SER A 32 1.71 3.92 25.33
N ARG A 33 1.66 2.66 25.76
CA ARG A 33 1.76 1.48 24.90
C ARG A 33 0.71 1.51 23.79
N ASP A 34 -0.52 1.91 24.09
CA ASP A 34 -1.61 1.95 23.12
C ASP A 34 -1.40 3.02 22.04
N VAL A 35 -0.91 4.20 22.44
CA VAL A 35 -0.57 5.27 21.49
C VAL A 35 0.59 4.84 20.60
N ARG A 36 1.57 4.11 21.16
CA ARG A 36 2.68 3.51 20.42
C ARG A 36 2.20 2.46 19.41
N ALA A 37 1.29 1.57 19.82
CA ALA A 37 0.68 0.59 18.93
C ALA A 37 -0.10 1.26 17.78
N GLY A 38 -0.81 2.36 18.07
CA GLY A 38 -1.45 3.19 17.05
C GLY A 38 -0.47 3.81 16.05
N ALA A 39 0.68 4.29 16.53
CA ALA A 39 1.76 4.78 15.67
C ALA A 39 2.35 3.67 14.79
N ASN A 40 2.57 2.48 15.35
CA ASN A 40 3.05 1.31 14.61
C ASN A 40 2.04 0.85 13.54
N ALA A 41 0.76 0.78 13.87
CA ALA A 41 -0.30 0.48 12.90
C ALA A 41 -0.33 1.51 11.76
N THR A 42 -0.17 2.80 12.08
CA THR A 42 -0.09 3.87 11.08
C THR A 42 1.14 3.72 10.19
N ALA A 43 2.31 3.39 10.76
CA ALA A 43 3.53 3.15 10.00
C ALA A 43 3.39 1.96 9.05
N ILE A 44 2.80 0.84 9.48
CA ILE A 44 2.51 -0.33 8.62
C ILE A 44 1.57 0.05 7.48
N MET A 45 0.49 0.79 7.78
CA MET A 45 -0.46 1.24 6.75
C MET A 45 0.21 2.16 5.73
N ASN A 46 1.00 3.14 6.19
CA ASN A 46 1.72 4.04 5.32
C ASN A 46 2.81 3.34 4.50
N SER A 47 3.49 2.33 5.07
CA SER A 47 4.47 1.50 4.36
C SER A 47 3.83 0.85 3.13
N ALA A 48 2.64 0.25 3.32
CA ALA A 48 1.90 -0.36 2.22
C ALA A 48 1.42 0.68 1.20
N SER A 49 0.89 1.82 1.67
CA SER A 49 0.43 2.91 0.80
C SER A 49 1.56 3.55 -0.01
N ALA A 50 2.76 3.68 0.55
CA ALA A 50 3.92 4.21 -0.15
C ALA A 50 4.35 3.27 -1.30
N VAL A 51 4.41 1.95 -1.06
CA VAL A 51 4.71 0.98 -2.13
C VAL A 51 3.64 0.99 -3.21
N ASP A 52 2.36 0.97 -2.83
CA ASP A 52 1.21 1.04 -3.77
C ASP A 52 1.28 2.31 -4.62
N GLY A 53 1.54 3.46 -3.98
CA GLY A 53 1.66 4.75 -4.65
C GLY A 53 2.83 4.83 -5.64
N VAL A 54 3.98 4.25 -5.31
CA VAL A 54 5.12 4.18 -6.24
C VAL A 54 4.82 3.25 -7.42
N ILE A 55 4.18 2.10 -7.18
CA ILE A 55 3.76 1.20 -8.27
C ILE A 55 2.78 1.91 -9.21
N GLU A 56 1.77 2.59 -8.66
CA GLU A 56 0.80 3.36 -9.46
C GLU A 56 1.49 4.46 -10.27
N TRP A 57 2.39 5.21 -9.63
CA TRP A 57 3.14 6.28 -10.28
C TRP A 57 4.00 5.74 -11.44
N VAL A 58 4.71 4.60 -11.25
CA VAL A 58 5.50 3.98 -12.32
C VAL A 58 4.62 3.57 -13.50
N MET A 59 3.49 2.91 -13.22
CA MET A 59 2.56 2.52 -14.29
C MET A 59 2.03 3.74 -15.04
N ARG A 60 1.73 4.83 -14.34
CA ARG A 60 1.24 6.05 -14.97
C ARG A 60 2.29 6.70 -15.88
N GLU A 61 3.51 6.85 -15.39
CA GLU A 61 4.60 7.45 -16.18
C GLU A 61 4.91 6.62 -17.44
N GLU A 62 4.95 5.30 -17.33
CA GLU A 62 5.16 4.43 -18.50
C GLU A 62 3.99 4.49 -19.49
N LEU A 63 2.75 4.57 -18.99
CA LEU A 63 1.56 4.74 -19.82
C LEU A 63 1.58 6.10 -20.56
N ASP A 64 1.92 7.18 -19.87
CA ASP A 64 2.04 8.53 -20.45
C ASP A 64 3.17 8.58 -21.49
N ALA A 65 4.31 7.94 -21.21
CA ALA A 65 5.41 7.83 -22.14
C ALA A 65 5.03 7.02 -23.40
N ALA A 66 4.30 5.91 -23.23
CA ALA A 66 3.77 5.11 -24.33
C ALA A 66 2.79 5.90 -25.20
N HIS A 67 1.88 6.66 -24.57
CA HIS A 67 0.95 7.54 -25.25
C HIS A 67 1.66 8.63 -26.07
N ALA A 68 2.65 9.28 -25.47
CA ALA A 68 3.46 10.29 -26.17
C ALA A 68 4.23 9.69 -27.36
N ARG A 69 4.73 8.44 -27.25
CA ARG A 69 5.35 7.72 -28.38
C ARG A 69 4.35 7.48 -29.50
N ALA A 70 3.15 6.99 -29.18
CA ALA A 70 2.09 6.75 -30.17
C ALA A 70 1.67 8.02 -30.90
N HIS A 71 1.55 9.16 -30.20
CA HIS A 71 1.25 10.46 -30.82
C HIS A 71 2.34 10.91 -31.79
N ARG A 72 3.62 10.78 -31.40
CA ARG A 72 4.75 11.13 -32.28
C ARG A 72 4.81 10.24 -33.52
N GLU A 73 4.45 8.98 -33.40
CA GLU A 73 4.35 8.04 -34.52
C GLU A 73 3.20 8.42 -35.45
N ALA A 74 2.02 8.70 -34.90
CA ALA A 74 0.87 9.18 -35.66
C ALA A 74 1.18 10.47 -36.42
N ASP A 75 1.96 11.39 -35.84
CA ASP A 75 2.38 12.63 -36.50
C ASP A 75 3.24 12.41 -37.75
N ARG A 76 3.89 11.26 -37.89
CA ARG A 76 4.66 10.90 -39.10
C ARG A 76 3.78 10.36 -40.23
N SER A 77 2.52 10.01 -39.95
CA SER A 77 1.55 9.54 -40.94
C SER A 77 0.91 10.67 -41.75
N SER A 78 0.29 10.33 -42.89
CA SER A 78 -0.48 11.26 -43.74
C SER A 78 -1.63 11.92 -42.95
N THR A 79 -2.14 13.06 -43.42
CA THR A 79 -3.05 13.92 -42.65
C THR A 79 -4.33 13.22 -42.18
N ALA A 80 -4.97 12.40 -43.03
CA ALA A 80 -6.18 11.65 -42.66
C ALA A 80 -5.88 10.46 -41.74
N SER A 81 -4.77 9.75 -41.98
CA SER A 81 -4.32 8.65 -41.12
C SER A 81 -3.82 9.13 -39.75
N ARG A 82 -3.30 10.36 -39.68
CA ARG A 82 -2.81 11.00 -38.44
C ARG A 82 -3.94 11.27 -37.45
N ALA A 83 -5.06 11.83 -37.91
CA ALA A 83 -6.20 12.14 -37.03
C ALA A 83 -6.80 10.86 -36.43
N ASN A 84 -6.99 9.82 -37.26
CA ASN A 84 -7.51 8.53 -36.81
C ASN A 84 -6.53 7.81 -35.86
N ALA A 85 -5.23 7.79 -36.17
CA ALA A 85 -4.23 7.16 -35.31
C ALA A 85 -4.10 7.86 -33.94
N LYS A 86 -4.25 9.19 -33.88
CA LYS A 86 -4.28 9.94 -32.61
C LYS A 86 -5.55 9.67 -31.80
N ALA A 87 -6.70 9.57 -32.46
CA ALA A 87 -7.95 9.24 -31.79
C ALA A 87 -7.89 7.83 -31.17
N GLU A 88 -7.39 6.84 -31.92
CA GLU A 88 -7.20 5.46 -31.44
C GLU A 88 -6.20 5.39 -30.26
N ALA A 89 -5.10 6.15 -30.34
CA ALA A 89 -4.13 6.23 -29.24
C ALA A 89 -4.74 6.85 -27.97
N ASN A 90 -5.59 7.86 -28.10
CA ASN A 90 -6.31 8.48 -26.98
C ASN A 90 -7.35 7.53 -26.38
N GLU A 91 -8.11 6.82 -27.21
CA GLU A 91 -9.13 5.86 -26.75
C GLU A 91 -8.48 4.73 -25.94
N LYS A 92 -7.40 4.13 -26.46
CA LYS A 92 -6.64 3.12 -25.73
C LYS A 92 -6.10 3.66 -24.41
N TYR A 93 -5.50 4.86 -24.43
CA TYR A 93 -4.96 5.49 -23.22
C TYR A 93 -6.03 5.71 -22.14
N GLU A 94 -7.18 6.29 -22.49
CA GLU A 94 -8.26 6.52 -21.53
C GLU A 94 -8.88 5.20 -21.03
N ALA A 95 -9.02 4.19 -21.89
CA ALA A 95 -9.47 2.87 -21.47
C ALA A 95 -8.49 2.24 -20.44
N TYR A 96 -7.18 2.28 -20.71
CA TYR A 96 -6.17 1.79 -19.76
C TYR A 96 -6.14 2.60 -18.46
N ARG A 97 -6.25 3.92 -18.55
CA ARG A 97 -6.25 4.83 -17.40
C ARG A 97 -7.47 4.62 -16.49
N GLN A 98 -8.65 4.41 -17.07
CA GLN A 98 -9.88 4.23 -16.29
C GLN A 98 -10.01 2.82 -15.72
N ASP A 99 -9.67 1.78 -16.48
CA ASP A 99 -9.97 0.39 -16.13
C ASP A 99 -8.81 -0.28 -15.37
N ARG A 100 -7.57 -0.09 -15.81
CA ARG A 100 -6.42 -0.85 -15.28
C ARG A 100 -5.73 -0.17 -14.10
N LEU A 101 -5.58 1.15 -14.09
CA LEU A 101 -5.04 1.84 -12.91
C LEU A 101 -6.00 1.76 -11.72
N ARG A 102 -7.33 1.78 -11.94
CA ARG A 102 -8.31 1.64 -10.85
C ARG A 102 -8.43 0.21 -10.31
N SER A 103 -8.15 -0.82 -11.11
CA SER A 103 -8.22 -2.22 -10.67
C SER A 103 -6.92 -2.73 -10.04
N ALA A 104 -5.83 -1.97 -10.17
CA ALA A 104 -4.49 -2.31 -9.66
C ALA A 104 -4.19 -1.76 -8.25
N TYR A 105 -5.19 -1.73 -7.35
CA TYR A 105 -4.94 -1.44 -5.93
C TYR A 105 -4.47 -2.68 -5.19
N GLY A 106 -3.34 -2.59 -4.49
CA GLY A 106 -2.83 -3.70 -3.68
C GLY A 106 -1.65 -4.44 -4.31
N ILE A 107 -1.15 -5.44 -3.59
CA ILE A 107 -0.16 -6.40 -4.12
C ILE A 107 -0.88 -7.73 -4.37
N GLY A 108 -1.36 -7.88 -5.60
CA GLY A 108 -2.14 -9.03 -6.07
C GLY A 108 -1.93 -9.31 -7.56
N ASP A 109 -2.61 -10.33 -8.09
CA ASP A 109 -2.44 -10.75 -9.48
C ASP A 109 -2.95 -9.71 -10.49
N SER A 110 -3.96 -8.90 -10.13
CA SER A 110 -4.41 -7.77 -10.95
C SER A 110 -3.29 -6.74 -11.13
N THR A 111 -2.65 -6.32 -10.03
CA THR A 111 -1.52 -5.38 -10.05
C THR A 111 -0.33 -5.92 -10.84
N LYS A 112 0.03 -7.20 -10.68
CA LYS A 112 1.10 -7.82 -11.48
C LYS A 112 0.81 -7.75 -12.98
N LYS A 113 -0.40 -8.17 -13.37
CA LYS A 113 -0.82 -8.20 -14.77
C LYS A 113 -0.84 -6.79 -15.36
N ALA A 114 -1.47 -5.84 -14.67
CA ALA A 114 -1.50 -4.45 -15.10
C ALA A 114 -0.09 -3.86 -15.23
N PHE A 115 0.78 -4.11 -14.26
CA PHE A 115 2.16 -3.64 -14.28
C PHE A 115 2.95 -4.23 -15.45
N GLU A 116 2.84 -5.53 -15.71
CA GLU A 116 3.51 -6.19 -16.84
C GLU A 116 2.95 -5.72 -18.18
N GLU A 117 1.63 -5.59 -18.33
CA GLU A 117 0.98 -5.08 -19.53
C GLU A 117 1.44 -3.64 -19.86
N ILE A 118 1.59 -2.78 -18.86
CA ILE A 118 1.95 -1.37 -19.04
C ILE A 118 3.46 -1.18 -19.23
N THR A 119 4.27 -1.82 -18.40
CA THR A 119 5.72 -1.57 -18.35
C THR A 119 6.53 -2.56 -19.18
N GLY A 120 5.93 -3.68 -19.59
CA GLY A 120 6.63 -4.82 -20.20
C GLY A 120 7.55 -5.57 -19.23
N VAL A 121 7.48 -5.30 -17.92
CA VAL A 121 8.35 -5.89 -16.91
C VAL A 121 7.50 -6.61 -15.87
N GLN A 122 7.91 -7.80 -15.46
CA GLN A 122 7.26 -8.52 -14.37
C GLN A 122 7.57 -7.88 -13.01
N LEU A 123 6.54 -7.37 -12.34
CA LEU A 123 6.67 -6.78 -11.00
C LEU A 123 7.30 -7.74 -9.99
N THR A 124 6.94 -9.03 -10.07
CA THR A 124 7.51 -10.08 -9.21
C THR A 124 9.01 -10.22 -9.41
N THR A 125 9.52 -10.04 -10.63
CA THR A 125 10.95 -10.14 -10.93
C THR A 125 11.74 -8.98 -10.33
N LEU A 126 11.16 -7.78 -10.32
CA LEU A 126 11.78 -6.60 -9.69
C LEU A 126 11.79 -6.68 -8.16
N LEU A 127 10.79 -7.34 -7.59
CA LEU A 127 10.56 -7.39 -6.15
C LEU A 127 10.74 -8.78 -5.55
N ILE A 128 11.41 -9.73 -6.23
CA ILE A 128 11.58 -11.12 -5.76
C ILE A 128 12.02 -11.17 -4.28
N PRO A 129 13.07 -10.44 -3.85
CA PRO A 129 13.54 -10.53 -2.47
C PRO A 129 12.53 -10.03 -1.45
N HIS A 130 11.60 -9.17 -1.88
CA HIS A 130 10.65 -8.48 -1.01
C HIS A 130 9.22 -9.05 -1.13
N TRP A 131 8.96 -9.91 -2.12
CA TRP A 131 7.61 -10.27 -2.54
C TRP A 131 6.80 -10.96 -1.43
N GLU A 132 7.40 -11.90 -0.72
CA GLU A 132 6.73 -12.58 0.40
C GLU A 132 6.35 -11.58 1.50
N GLY A 133 7.28 -10.69 1.86
CA GLY A 133 7.03 -9.67 2.87
C GLY A 133 6.00 -8.64 2.46
N LEU A 134 6.01 -8.24 1.19
CA LEU A 134 5.04 -7.32 0.62
C LEU A 134 3.63 -7.91 0.65
N ARG A 135 3.48 -9.22 0.41
CA ARG A 135 2.19 -9.89 0.61
C ARG A 135 1.75 -9.85 2.07
N ALA A 136 2.66 -10.13 3.02
CA ALA A 136 2.35 -10.05 4.44
C ALA A 136 1.94 -8.62 4.87
N LEU A 137 2.65 -7.59 4.37
CA LEU A 137 2.35 -6.18 4.60
C LEU A 137 0.93 -5.81 4.12
N PHE A 138 0.55 -6.22 2.92
CA PHE A 138 -0.77 -5.90 2.37
C PHE A 138 -1.91 -6.67 3.05
N VAL A 139 -1.64 -7.87 3.59
CA VAL A 139 -2.58 -8.57 4.49
C VAL A 139 -2.83 -7.74 5.75
N LEU A 140 -1.77 -7.23 6.40
CA LEU A 140 -1.93 -6.39 7.60
C LEU A 140 -2.58 -5.04 7.28
N ARG A 141 -2.26 -4.40 6.14
CA ARG A 141 -2.98 -3.21 5.67
C ARG A 141 -4.48 -3.49 5.55
N LYS A 142 -4.88 -4.62 4.93
CA LYS A 142 -6.29 -5.03 4.81
C LYS A 142 -6.91 -5.17 6.20
N LEU A 143 -6.23 -5.86 7.13
CA LEU A 143 -6.69 -6.02 8.51
C LEU A 143 -6.90 -4.67 9.22
N ILE A 144 -5.92 -3.76 9.16
CA ILE A 144 -6.02 -2.42 9.78
C ILE A 144 -7.19 -1.63 9.18
N ALA A 145 -7.31 -1.61 7.85
CA ALA A 145 -8.37 -0.87 7.16
C ALA A 145 -9.76 -1.40 7.53
N HIS A 146 -9.94 -2.72 7.59
CA HIS A 146 -11.23 -3.32 7.92
C HIS A 146 -11.56 -3.26 9.42
N GLY A 147 -10.56 -3.32 10.30
CA GLY A 147 -10.72 -3.02 11.72
C GLY A 147 -11.25 -1.60 11.97
N ARG A 148 -10.84 -0.63 11.14
CA ARG A 148 -11.40 0.73 11.18
C ARG A 148 -12.83 0.81 10.65
N MET A 149 -13.22 -0.02 9.67
CA MET A 149 -14.59 -0.06 9.13
C MET A 149 -15.59 -0.69 10.11
N ALA A 150 -15.22 -1.76 10.81
CA ALA A 150 -16.06 -2.35 11.85
C ALA A 150 -16.43 -1.33 12.96
N ARG A 151 -15.57 -0.33 13.21
CA ARG A 151 -15.90 0.80 14.10
C ARG A 151 -17.04 1.66 13.56
N GLY A 152 -17.06 1.93 12.26
CA GLY A 152 -18.06 2.77 11.61
C GLY A 152 -19.45 2.14 11.60
N ASP A 153 -19.52 0.81 11.48
CA ASP A 153 -20.78 0.06 11.44
C ASP A 153 -21.31 -0.31 12.83
N VAL A 154 -20.43 -0.57 13.81
CA VAL A 154 -20.83 -0.90 15.20
C VAL A 154 -21.12 0.37 16.03
N TYR A 155 -20.54 1.53 15.65
CA TYR A 155 -20.80 2.82 16.29
C TYR A 155 -21.27 3.87 15.28
N PRO A 156 -22.57 3.92 14.96
CA PRO A 156 -23.11 4.96 14.10
C PRO A 156 -23.16 6.29 14.85
N SER A 157 -22.39 7.26 14.38
CA SER A 157 -22.56 8.71 14.62
C SER A 157 -22.30 9.23 16.05
N PRO A 158 -21.80 10.49 16.23
CA PRO A 158 -21.53 11.10 17.53
C PRO A 158 -22.76 11.38 18.42
N SER A 159 -23.96 10.98 17.98
CA SER A 159 -25.23 11.17 18.69
C SER A 159 -25.51 10.11 19.77
N HIS A 160 -24.66 9.10 19.90
CA HIS A 160 -24.67 8.18 21.04
C HIS A 160 -23.47 8.49 21.92
N ALA A 161 -23.72 8.58 23.23
CA ALA A 161 -22.77 9.01 24.25
C ALA A 161 -21.34 8.59 23.90
N ALA A 162 -20.43 9.57 23.88
CA ALA A 162 -19.02 9.29 23.65
C ALA A 162 -18.62 8.12 24.55
N PRO A 163 -18.11 7.00 23.99
CA PRO A 163 -17.71 5.88 24.82
C PRO A 163 -16.70 6.38 25.86
N GLU A 164 -16.87 5.98 27.11
CA GLU A 164 -16.03 6.42 28.25
C GLU A 164 -14.53 6.14 28.04
N SER A 165 -14.21 5.28 27.07
CA SER A 165 -12.85 5.09 26.56
C SER A 165 -12.83 5.08 25.02
N ILE A 166 -11.79 5.66 24.44
CA ILE A 166 -11.50 5.53 23.01
C ILE A 166 -11.06 4.08 22.79
N PRO A 167 -11.74 3.29 21.94
CA PRO A 167 -11.33 1.92 21.67
C PRO A 167 -9.92 1.89 21.08
N THR A 168 -9.08 0.99 21.61
CA THR A 168 -7.70 0.79 21.17
C THR A 168 -7.67 0.15 19.78
N ALA A 169 -6.53 0.25 19.08
CA ALA A 169 -6.35 -0.45 17.80
C ALA A 169 -6.59 -1.97 17.95
N ALA A 170 -6.16 -2.51 19.09
CA ALA A 170 -6.42 -3.87 19.53
C ALA A 170 -7.91 -4.21 19.65
N SER A 171 -8.68 -3.38 20.36
CA SER A 171 -10.12 -3.64 20.55
C SER A 171 -10.89 -3.56 19.23
N LEU A 172 -10.53 -2.64 18.34
CA LEU A 172 -11.17 -2.50 17.02
C LEU A 172 -10.95 -3.73 16.13
N GLN A 173 -9.77 -4.33 16.21
CA GLN A 173 -9.50 -5.59 15.52
C GLN A 173 -10.28 -6.75 16.14
N ALA A 174 -10.30 -6.88 17.46
CA ALA A 174 -11.07 -7.92 18.13
C ALA A 174 -12.57 -7.85 17.77
N THR A 175 -13.12 -6.64 17.62
CA THR A 175 -14.49 -6.43 17.10
C THR A 175 -14.65 -6.89 15.65
N TYR A 176 -13.69 -6.58 14.77
CA TYR A 176 -13.73 -7.04 13.38
C TYR A 176 -13.64 -8.56 13.25
N PHE A 177 -12.77 -9.21 14.05
CA PHE A 177 -12.68 -10.67 14.08
C PHE A 177 -14.00 -11.32 14.53
N ARG A 178 -14.61 -10.83 15.62
CA ARG A 178 -15.91 -11.32 16.09
C ARG A 178 -17.03 -11.12 15.05
N TRP A 179 -17.02 -9.99 14.35
CA TRP A 179 -17.99 -9.74 13.29
C TRP A 179 -17.81 -10.69 12.10
N ARG A 180 -16.57 -11.04 11.75
CA ARG A 180 -16.28 -11.96 10.64
C ARG A 180 -16.46 -13.43 10.99
N GLU A 181 -16.45 -13.84 12.25
CA GLU A 181 -16.69 -15.25 12.64
C GLU A 181 -18.07 -15.79 12.17
N THR A 182 -19.03 -14.90 11.89
CA THR A 182 -20.34 -15.28 11.34
C THR A 182 -20.37 -15.36 9.81
N ASP A 183 -19.30 -14.94 9.13
CA ASP A 183 -19.15 -14.98 7.68
C ASP A 183 -18.60 -16.36 7.26
N PRO A 184 -19.27 -17.12 6.38
CA PRO A 184 -18.80 -18.44 5.95
C PRO A 184 -17.41 -18.41 5.28
N ASP A 185 -16.99 -17.26 4.73
CA ASP A 185 -15.72 -17.10 4.04
C ASP A 185 -14.57 -16.59 4.94
N TRP A 186 -14.82 -16.38 6.24
CA TRP A 186 -13.84 -15.79 7.18
C TRP A 186 -12.50 -16.54 7.25
N GLU A 187 -12.54 -17.88 7.23
CA GLU A 187 -11.34 -18.71 7.28
C GLU A 187 -10.47 -18.47 6.04
N THR A 188 -11.09 -18.31 4.88
CA THR A 188 -10.40 -18.15 3.60
C THR A 188 -9.93 -16.70 3.38
N GLU A 189 -10.77 -15.72 3.70
CA GLU A 189 -10.53 -14.30 3.42
C GLU A 189 -9.69 -13.58 4.49
N LEU A 190 -9.63 -14.12 5.71
CA LEU A 190 -8.98 -13.47 6.85
C LEU A 190 -7.95 -14.38 7.51
N VAL A 191 -8.34 -15.57 7.99
CA VAL A 191 -7.45 -16.43 8.78
C VAL A 191 -6.28 -16.96 7.98
N ARG A 192 -6.54 -17.55 6.80
CA ARG A 192 -5.48 -18.10 5.95
C ARG A 192 -4.44 -17.05 5.54
N PRO A 193 -4.82 -15.85 5.03
CA PRO A 193 -3.86 -14.79 4.76
C PRO A 193 -3.04 -14.37 5.99
N LEU A 194 -3.68 -14.27 7.17
CA LEU A 194 -2.99 -13.92 8.41
C LEU A 194 -1.99 -14.99 8.84
N ARG A 195 -2.32 -16.29 8.72
CA ARG A 195 -1.36 -17.39 8.97
C ARG A 195 -0.11 -17.27 8.12
N VAL A 196 -0.27 -16.87 6.86
CA VAL A 196 0.86 -16.65 5.94
C VAL A 196 1.68 -15.44 6.39
N ALA A 197 1.03 -14.33 6.76
CA ALA A 197 1.71 -13.15 7.27
C ALA A 197 2.46 -13.43 8.60
N GLU A 198 1.88 -14.21 9.50
CA GLU A 198 2.52 -14.69 10.73
C GLU A 198 3.75 -15.56 10.44
N ALA A 199 3.60 -16.54 9.55
CA ALA A 199 4.71 -17.41 9.17
C ALA A 199 5.86 -16.61 8.58
N TYR A 200 5.56 -15.58 7.78
CA TYR A 200 6.56 -14.64 7.28
C TYR A 200 7.24 -13.89 8.42
N LEU A 201 6.49 -13.25 9.32
CA LEU A 201 7.04 -12.42 10.41
C LEU A 201 7.83 -13.22 11.46
N ARG A 202 7.55 -14.52 11.59
CA ARG A 202 8.33 -15.41 12.45
C ARG A 202 9.71 -15.73 11.89
N LYS A 203 9.88 -15.79 10.57
CA LYS A 203 11.18 -16.08 9.92
C LYS A 203 12.29 -15.09 10.32
N PRO A 204 12.09 -13.76 10.25
CA PRO A 204 13.07 -12.78 10.72
C PRO A 204 13.04 -12.57 12.25
N GLY A 205 12.20 -13.30 13.00
CA GLY A 205 12.11 -13.18 14.45
C GLY A 205 11.43 -11.91 14.97
N VAL A 206 10.72 -11.16 14.12
CA VAL A 206 10.05 -9.91 14.53
C VAL A 206 8.69 -10.15 15.20
N LEU A 207 8.17 -11.39 15.11
CA LEU A 207 6.96 -11.84 15.77
C LEU A 207 7.26 -13.07 16.64
N GLU A 208 7.23 -12.91 17.96
CA GLU A 208 7.53 -14.00 18.91
C GLU A 208 6.35 -14.97 19.07
N ARG A 209 5.13 -14.44 19.14
CA ARG A 209 3.87 -15.20 19.34
C ARG A 209 2.88 -14.87 18.22
N GLY A 210 2.16 -15.87 17.73
CA GLY A 210 1.10 -15.68 16.75
C GLY A 210 -0.21 -15.29 17.43
N PHE A 211 -1.03 -14.51 16.73
CA PHE A 211 -2.40 -14.16 17.10
C PHE A 211 -3.30 -15.40 17.21
N LEU A 212 -3.05 -16.41 16.38
CA LEU A 212 -3.87 -17.64 16.37
C LEU A 212 -3.48 -18.65 17.46
N ALA A 213 -2.44 -18.36 18.25
CA ALA A 213 -1.97 -19.26 19.32
C ALA A 213 -2.82 -19.20 20.60
N GLY A 214 -3.77 -18.25 20.70
CA GLY A 214 -4.79 -18.21 21.74
C GLY A 214 -5.94 -17.34 21.26
N ARG A 215 -7.19 -17.69 21.57
CA ARG A 215 -8.37 -16.82 21.33
C ARG A 215 -8.41 -15.66 22.33
N ASP A 216 -7.26 -15.05 22.60
CA ASP A 216 -7.10 -14.00 23.59
C ASP A 216 -7.13 -12.66 22.86
N GLU A 217 -8.14 -11.84 23.16
CA GLU A 217 -8.38 -10.53 22.55
C GLU A 217 -7.19 -9.57 22.74
N THR A 218 -6.32 -9.86 23.71
CA THR A 218 -5.07 -9.13 23.99
C THR A 218 -3.95 -9.37 22.96
N LEU A 219 -4.09 -10.34 22.06
CA LEU A 219 -3.07 -10.69 21.05
C LEU A 219 -3.08 -9.80 19.80
N SER A 220 -4.03 -8.89 19.66
CA SER A 220 -4.08 -7.93 18.53
C SER A 220 -2.92 -6.93 18.55
N ASP A 221 -2.36 -6.62 19.72
CA ASP A 221 -1.13 -5.82 19.88
C ASP A 221 0.10 -6.50 19.27
N THR A 222 0.09 -7.82 19.10
CA THR A 222 1.27 -8.60 18.72
C THR A 222 1.76 -8.26 17.31
N TYR A 223 0.89 -7.73 16.45
CA TYR A 223 1.26 -7.25 15.11
C TYR A 223 1.69 -5.78 15.06
N PHE A 224 1.50 -5.03 16.15
CA PHE A 224 1.77 -3.59 16.21
C PHE A 224 2.90 -3.26 17.17
N THR A 225 3.89 -4.16 17.21
CA THR A 225 5.15 -3.94 17.91
C THR A 225 6.08 -3.07 17.09
N ASP A 226 7.05 -2.47 17.77
CA ASP A 226 8.07 -1.62 17.17
C ASP A 226 8.85 -2.39 16.09
N GLY A 227 9.25 -3.63 16.39
CA GLY A 227 9.98 -4.49 15.46
C GLY A 227 9.21 -4.84 14.19
N VAL A 228 7.88 -5.05 14.27
CA VAL A 228 7.05 -5.33 13.09
C VAL A 228 6.90 -4.07 12.22
N ALA A 229 6.67 -2.91 12.84
CA ALA A 229 6.57 -1.65 12.11
C ALA A 229 7.88 -1.28 11.41
N ASP A 230 9.01 -1.41 12.10
CA ASP A 230 10.33 -1.10 11.56
C ASP A 230 10.69 -2.06 10.42
N HIS A 231 10.39 -3.35 10.58
CA HIS A 231 10.60 -4.35 9.53
C HIS A 231 9.83 -4.02 8.26
N PHE A 232 8.54 -3.70 8.37
CA PHE A 232 7.74 -3.37 7.18
C PHE A 232 8.09 -2.03 6.56
N TRP A 233 8.50 -1.05 7.38
CA TRP A 233 8.99 0.21 6.85
C TRP A 233 10.27 0.03 6.05
N ASN A 234 11.25 -0.70 6.59
CA ASN A 234 12.50 -1.03 5.89
C ASN A 234 12.24 -1.82 4.60
N LEU A 235 11.32 -2.78 4.64
CA LEU A 235 10.90 -3.54 3.46
C LEU A 235 10.27 -2.63 2.39
N ALA A 236 9.42 -1.69 2.78
CA ALA A 236 8.79 -0.74 1.87
C ALA A 236 9.85 0.15 1.22
N GLN A 237 10.78 0.71 2.00
CA GLN A 237 11.89 1.51 1.47
C GLN A 237 12.74 0.71 0.48
N ALA A 238 13.13 -0.52 0.81
CA ALA A 238 13.90 -1.38 -0.08
C ALA A 238 13.16 -1.69 -1.40
N SER A 239 11.83 -1.85 -1.33
CA SER A 239 10.99 -2.09 -2.51
C SER A 239 10.85 -0.85 -3.38
N ILE A 240 10.66 0.32 -2.77
CA ILE A 240 10.63 1.61 -3.46
C ILE A 240 11.97 1.88 -4.14
N ASP A 241 13.09 1.62 -3.47
CA ASP A 241 14.42 1.76 -4.04
C ASP A 241 14.64 0.84 -5.25
N ALA A 242 14.15 -0.41 -5.19
CA ALA A 242 14.24 -1.35 -6.30
C ALA A 242 13.47 -0.86 -7.53
N LEU A 243 12.24 -0.37 -7.34
CA LEU A 243 11.42 0.22 -8.41
C LEU A 243 12.09 1.49 -8.97
N SER A 244 12.55 2.37 -8.09
CA SER A 244 13.20 3.63 -8.44
C SER A 244 14.46 3.45 -9.28
N LYS A 245 15.28 2.45 -8.94
CA LYS A 245 16.50 2.10 -9.69
C LYS A 245 16.19 1.60 -11.10
N ARG A 246 15.05 0.92 -11.29
CA ARG A 246 14.70 0.33 -12.59
C ARG A 246 14.17 1.38 -13.57
N PHE A 247 13.36 2.30 -13.08
CA PHE A 247 12.63 3.25 -13.91
C PHE A 247 13.25 4.66 -13.88
N ASP A 248 14.40 4.84 -13.21
CA ASP A 248 15.08 6.15 -12.99
C ASP A 248 14.15 7.23 -12.44
N CYS A 249 13.18 6.78 -11.68
CA CYS A 249 11.89 7.44 -11.63
C CYS A 249 11.73 8.31 -10.39
N ILE A 250 12.50 7.99 -9.35
CA ILE A 250 12.67 8.80 -8.14
C ILE A 250 14.07 9.49 -8.12
N ARG A 251 14.94 9.22 -9.10
CA ARG A 251 16.34 9.73 -9.08
C ARG A 251 16.55 11.10 -9.74
N GLY A 252 15.53 11.65 -10.40
CA GLY A 252 15.56 13.03 -10.96
C GLY A 252 15.24 14.13 -9.95
N HIS A 253 14.65 13.76 -8.82
CA HIS A 253 14.49 14.60 -7.64
C HIS A 253 15.25 13.89 -6.53
N GLU A 254 16.39 14.45 -6.11
CA GLU A 254 17.10 13.92 -4.95
C GLU A 254 16.10 13.77 -3.79
N LEU A 255 15.72 12.55 -3.42
CA LEU A 255 15.24 12.28 -2.06
C LEU A 255 16.19 13.03 -1.15
N PRO A 256 15.71 13.95 -0.27
CA PRO A 256 16.57 14.83 0.48
C PRO A 256 17.71 14.00 1.06
N ARG A 257 18.96 14.29 0.66
CA ARG A 257 20.17 13.64 1.16
C ARG A 257 20.37 13.96 2.66
N ARG A 258 19.43 13.56 3.50
CA ARG A 258 19.37 13.84 4.94
C ARG A 258 19.39 12.58 5.80
N PHE A 259 19.60 11.40 5.22
CA PHE A 259 19.67 10.14 5.97
C PHE A 259 20.82 9.24 5.51
N ALA A 260 22.04 9.80 5.47
CA ALA A 260 23.27 9.06 5.70
C ALA A 260 23.79 9.43 7.09
#